data_AF-A0A0P9CXN6-F1
#
_entry.id   AF-A0A0P9CXN6-F1
#
_cell.length_a   1.000
_cell.length_b   1.000
_cell.length_c   1.000
_cell.angle_alpha   90.00
_cell.angle_beta   90.00
_cell.angle_gamma   90.00
#
_symmetry.space_group_name_H-M   'P 1'
#
loop_
_entity.id
_entity.type
_entity.pdbx_description
1 polymer ?
#
loop_
_entity_poly.entity_id
_entity_poly.type
_entity_poly.pdbx_seq_one_letter_code
_entity_poly.pdbx_strand_id
1 'polypeptide(L)' 'LYTSDPKKVKQYYEEVKAGTCWVNDPLTDNDAGPFGGMKFSGGSRELGEEGLEAFLETKHVHWDFNQERKSWWYPYGGE' A
#
# COMPACT_ATOMS: atom_id res chain seq x y z
N LEU A 1 0.21 -13.78 19.09
CA LEU A 1 1.25 -14.45 19.91
C LEU A 1 1.20 -13.93 21.34
N TYR A 2 1.07 -14.81 22.35
CA TYR A 2 1.20 -14.41 23.76
C TYR A 2 2.57 -14.79 24.30
N THR A 3 3.42 -13.79 24.59
CA THR A 3 4.76 -13.98 25.15
C THR A 3 5.34 -12.66 25.67
N SER A 4 6.26 -12.74 26.63
CA SER A 4 7.11 -11.60 27.05
C SER A 4 8.51 -11.62 26.42
N ASP A 5 8.84 -12.63 25.59
CA ASP A 5 10.15 -12.75 24.95
C ASP A 5 10.22 -11.94 23.63
N PRO A 6 11.02 -10.86 23.56
CA PRO A 6 11.09 -10.01 22.38
C PRO A 6 11.71 -10.72 21.16
N LYS A 7 12.55 -11.74 21.36
CA LYS A 7 13.14 -12.50 20.24
C LYS A 7 12.06 -13.31 19.52
N LYS A 8 11.14 -13.92 20.27
CA LYS A 8 9.99 -14.63 19.71
C LYS A 8 9.02 -13.69 19.01
N VAL A 9 8.80 -12.49 19.55
CA VAL A 9 7.97 -11.47 18.90
C VAL A 9 8.56 -11.08 17.55
N LYS A 10 9.87 -10.79 17.49
CA LYS A 10 10.57 -10.46 16.25
C LYS A 10 10.48 -11.58 15.22
N GLN A 11 10.82 -12.80 15.63
CA GLN A 11 10.71 -13.96 14.74
C GLN A 11 9.29 -14.13 14.20
N TYR A 12 8.28 -13.98 15.05
CA TYR A 12 6.88 -14.17 14.68
C TYR A 12 6.42 -13.18 13.61
N TYR A 13 6.62 -11.86 13.78
CA TYR A 13 6.13 -10.90 12.79
C TYR A 13 6.97 -10.89 11.49
N GLU A 14 8.22 -11.37 11.53
CA GLU A 14 9.08 -11.47 10.33
C GLU A 14 8.77 -12.72 9.50
N GLU A 15 8.51 -13.87 10.14
CA GLU A 15 8.38 -15.15 9.44
C GLU A 15 6.92 -15.48 9.06
N VAL A 16 5.94 -15.02 9.85
CA VAL A 16 4.54 -15.32 9.58
C VAL A 16 3.99 -14.45 8.45
N LYS A 17 3.41 -15.10 7.44
CA LYS A 17 2.71 -14.44 6.34
C LYS A 17 1.22 -14.33 6.66
N ALA A 18 0.83 -13.28 7.36
CA ALA A 18 -0.55 -12.92 7.71
C ALA A 18 -0.76 -11.41 7.55
N GLY A 19 -1.99 -10.98 7.25
CA GLY A 19 -2.29 -9.55 7.11
C GLY A 19 -2.20 -8.76 8.40
N THR A 20 -2.51 -9.39 9.53
CA THR A 20 -2.44 -8.78 10.87
C THR A 20 -1.79 -9.75 11.84
N CYS A 21 -0.91 -9.23 12.70
CA CYS A 21 -0.25 -9.99 13.76
C CYS A 21 -0.51 -9.33 15.11
N TRP A 22 -1.28 -9.97 15.98
CA TRP A 22 -1.48 -9.51 17.36
C TRP A 22 -0.42 -10.09 18.29
N VAL A 23 0.08 -9.29 19.24
CA VAL A 23 1.04 -9.70 20.27
C VAL A 23 0.51 -9.30 21.64
N ASN A 24 0.29 -10.29 22.52
CA ASN A 24 -0.35 -10.11 23.83
C ASN A 24 -1.73 -9.42 23.77
N ASP A 25 -2.41 -9.54 22.63
CA ASP A 25 -3.68 -8.90 22.35
C ASP A 25 -4.62 -9.94 21.71
N PRO A 26 -5.87 -10.10 22.21
CA PRO A 26 -6.74 -11.18 21.78
C PRO A 26 -7.37 -10.97 20.41
N LEU A 27 -7.70 -9.73 20.02
CA LEU A 27 -8.35 -9.37 18.74
C LEU A 27 -8.73 -7.88 18.70
N THR A 28 -7.95 -6.96 19.29
CA THR A 28 -8.31 -5.54 19.23
C THR A 28 -8.23 -5.05 17.79
N ASP A 29 -9.34 -4.44 17.35
CA ASP A 29 -9.51 -3.90 16.01
C ASP A 29 -9.23 -2.40 15.98
N ASN A 30 -8.95 -1.87 14.79
CA ASN A 30 -8.70 -0.46 14.55
C ASN A 30 -9.07 -0.07 13.12
N ASP A 31 -10.15 0.70 12.96
CA ASP A 31 -10.65 1.18 11.67
C ASP A 31 -9.63 1.99 10.84
N ALA A 32 -8.62 2.56 11.50
CA ALA A 32 -7.54 3.30 10.84
C ALA A 32 -6.41 2.40 10.32
N GLY A 33 -6.35 1.14 10.73
CA GLY A 33 -5.34 0.17 10.27
C GLY A 33 -5.86 -0.68 9.12
N PRO A 34 -5.01 -1.07 8.16
CA PRO A 34 -5.42 -1.94 7.06
C PRO A 34 -5.78 -3.34 7.56
N PHE A 35 -6.94 -3.85 7.14
CA PHE A 35 -7.40 -5.20 7.40
C PHE A 35 -7.42 -6.02 6.11
N GLY A 36 -6.97 -7.28 6.15
CA GLY A 36 -7.07 -8.15 4.99
C GLY A 36 -6.20 -9.39 5.06
N GLY A 37 -6.33 -10.26 4.07
CA GLY A 37 -5.66 -11.55 4.03
C GLY A 37 -4.26 -11.54 3.41
N MET A 38 -3.60 -12.68 3.51
CA MET A 38 -2.47 -13.06 2.65
C MET A 38 -2.70 -14.46 2.08
N LYS A 39 -2.11 -14.75 0.91
CA LYS A 39 -2.23 -16.05 0.23
C LYS A 39 -3.72 -16.39 -0.05
N PHE A 40 -4.16 -17.60 0.29
CA PHE A 40 -5.53 -18.05 0.10
C PHE A 40 -6.57 -17.37 1.01
N SER A 41 -6.15 -16.60 2.02
CA SER A 41 -7.08 -15.81 2.86
C SER A 41 -7.46 -14.46 2.24
N GLY A 42 -6.83 -14.07 1.12
CA GLY A 42 -7.07 -12.81 0.43
C GLY A 42 -5.79 -12.14 -0.05
N GLY A 43 -5.93 -11.24 -1.05
CA GLY A 43 -4.83 -10.47 -1.64
C GLY A 43 -4.97 -8.95 -1.54
N SER A 44 -6.08 -8.47 -0.97
CA SER A 44 -6.43 -7.04 -0.90
C SER A 44 -6.50 -6.56 0.55
N ARG A 45 -6.76 -5.26 0.73
CA ARG A 45 -7.01 -4.62 2.03
C ARG A 45 -8.36 -3.89 2.03
N GLU A 46 -8.95 -3.82 3.21
CA GLU A 46 -10.09 -3.02 3.61
C GLU A 46 -9.65 -2.15 4.81
N LEU A 47 -10.47 -1.16 5.20
CA LEU A 47 -10.15 -0.17 6.25
C LEU A 47 -8.90 0.67 5.92
N GLY A 48 -8.55 1.63 6.78
CA GLY A 48 -7.38 2.48 6.56
C GLY A 48 -7.37 3.23 5.21
N GLU A 49 -6.20 3.71 4.82
CA GLU A 49 -5.99 4.36 3.52
C GLU A 49 -5.97 3.33 2.39
N GLU A 50 -5.40 2.16 2.63
CA GLU A 50 -5.27 1.06 1.67
C GLU A 50 -6.64 0.53 1.22
N GLY A 51 -7.62 0.49 2.12
CA GLY A 51 -8.99 0.14 1.79
C GLY A 51 -9.68 1.20 0.95
N LEU A 52 -9.40 2.49 1.17
CA LEU A 52 -9.92 3.58 0.34
C LEU A 52 -9.30 3.53 -1.07
N GLU A 53 -7.98 3.32 -1.17
CA GLU A 53 -7.25 3.17 -2.43
C GLU A 53 -7.85 2.05 -3.31
N ALA A 54 -8.38 0.99 -2.71
CA ALA A 54 -9.03 -0.10 -3.45
C ALA A 54 -10.30 0.34 -4.22
N PHE A 55 -10.91 1.48 -3.88
CA PHE A 55 -12.05 2.07 -4.57
C PHE A 55 -11.68 3.28 -5.44
N LEU A 56 -10.39 3.65 -5.49
CA LEU A 56 -9.89 4.75 -6.30
C LEU A 56 -9.21 4.23 -7.57
N GLU A 57 -9.18 5.09 -8.60
CA GLU A 57 -8.43 4.84 -9.82
C GLU A 57 -7.41 5.96 -10.03
N THR A 58 -6.14 5.60 -10.24
CA THR A 58 -5.08 6.59 -10.49
C THR A 58 -5.22 7.17 -11.88
N LYS A 59 -5.31 8.50 -11.97
CA LYS A 59 -5.35 9.25 -13.24
C LYS A 59 -4.15 10.19 -13.34
N HIS A 60 -3.29 9.95 -14.31
CA HIS A 60 -2.21 10.88 -14.64
C HIS A 60 -2.70 11.93 -15.65
N VAL A 61 -2.62 13.21 -15.27
CA VAL A 61 -2.98 14.34 -16.13
C VAL A 61 -1.71 15.15 -16.42
N HIS A 62 -1.36 15.23 -17.70
CA HIS A 62 -0.28 16.10 -18.17
C HIS A 62 -0.90 17.23 -19.00
N TRP A 63 -0.78 18.46 -18.51
CA TRP A 63 -1.36 19.65 -19.15
C TRP A 63 -0.25 20.65 -19.46
N ASP A 64 0.06 20.82 -20.74
CA ASP A 64 0.83 21.98 -21.21
C ASP A 64 -0.09 23.20 -21.28
N PHE A 65 -0.04 24.03 -20.23
CA PHE A 65 -0.86 25.24 -20.14
C PHE A 65 -0.50 26.28 -21.22
N ASN A 66 0.75 26.26 -21.70
CA ASN A 66 1.25 27.18 -22.72
C ASN A 66 1.78 26.39 -23.91
N GLN A 67 0.87 26.11 -24.86
CA GLN A 67 0.99 25.22 -26.03
C GLN A 67 1.99 25.74 -27.09
N GLU A 68 3.18 26.14 -26.67
CA GLU A 68 4.25 26.61 -27.52
C GLU A 68 5.05 25.45 -28.10
N ARG A 69 5.60 25.65 -29.30
CA ARG A 69 6.51 24.69 -29.92
C ARG A 69 7.76 24.55 -29.05
N LYS A 70 7.93 23.38 -28.44
CA LYS A 70 9.11 23.07 -27.65
C LYS A 70 10.27 22.71 -28.57
N SER A 71 11.38 23.43 -28.48
CA SER A 71 12.55 23.23 -29.37
C SER A 71 13.20 21.85 -29.22
N TRP A 72 12.94 21.18 -28.10
CA TRP A 72 13.42 19.83 -27.79
C TRP A 72 12.43 18.72 -28.18
N TRP A 73 11.24 19.03 -28.68
CA TRP A 73 10.22 18.04 -29.05
C TRP A 73 10.29 17.66 -30.54
N TYR A 74 9.96 16.40 -30.84
CA TYR A 74 10.07 15.82 -32.18
C TYR A 74 9.24 16.56 -33.25
N PRO A 75 9.67 16.49 -34.53
CA PRO A 75 10.99 16.05 -34.96
C PRO A 75 11.97 17.21 -34.74
N TYR A 76 13.12 16.88 -34.17
CA TYR A 76 14.21 17.80 -33.84
C TYR A 76 14.39 18.88 -34.91
N GLY A 77 14.59 20.12 -34.43
CA GLY A 77 14.75 21.36 -35.18
C GLY A 77 15.01 21.18 -36.68
N GLY A 78 13.99 21.49 -37.48
CA GLY A 78 14.20 21.74 -38.91
C GLY A 78 15.15 22.91 -39.08
N GLU A 79 15.99 22.81 -40.13
CA GLU A 79 16.89 23.83 -40.66
C GLU A 79 16.43 25.29 -40.46
#